data_AF-A0A5N6GYI2-F1
#
_entry.id   AF-A0A5N6GYI2-F1
#
_cell.length_a   1.000
_cell.length_b   1.000
_cell.length_c   1.000
_cell.angle_alpha   90.00
_cell.angle_beta   90.00
_cell.angle_gamma   90.00
#
_symmetry.space_group_name_H-M   'P 1'
#
loop_
_entity.id
_entity.type
_entity.pdbx_description
1 polymer ?
#
loop_
_entity_poly.entity_id
_entity_poly.type
_entity_poly.pdbx_seq_one_letter_code
_entity_poly.pdbx_strand_id
1 'polypeptide(L)'
;MAIFTSFEHETATQQPSQLKSVQIQDHLRQEPPYHRAVLCYIVRGANIEQELPKSPKANSAQVRKSDRVALPCGPLEPLLGVIEDNSSSPLDTAWKTIRKQTSIPPSSLSVLRYGKSFFSATSSIGQKCLFYPFAFHLNTLSGLSTEVDKLRLDQSICEWDNRDPNPYDLMDSHYHGQGLRKIWFEIDLGPTPGKMLASGLKQLQHDHESGARKLAAVSVNILRAVLVNLDDPITLGGTWWQKARITAWHLWKNGRQSMDAAILSFLLMTLTEIETFLLTMGPEETCDKLHISELFDRIQKKIRSYKLRLSYNFGSYAMSKISRTGSIPKHLKILTLSASHTIRECIAQLVRISGAQSIDICVLESRPLFEGVSLASSILEYLENEPNSPKVDVSIFTDASVAFAAQGVDFLLLAADRIAADGSVSNKTGSLPAALSVRHVSPSADIIVVSELDKVAMQSCDTEAHTMENNESSEVLDAWQQSETVKGLGVIEQKIQKKSRQVSVNVPNVYFEWVPPTLIDAYICEDGVKLPSDFRKRSQWIKEQCERYFDHDL
;
A
#
# COMPACT_ATOMS: atom_id res chain seq x y z
N MET A 1 -16.62 -61.21 37.62
CA MET A 1 -15.62 -62.10 36.99
C MET A 1 -14.36 -61.26 36.80
N ALA A 2 -13.49 -61.18 37.81
CA ALA A 2 -12.36 -62.09 38.10
C ALA A 2 -11.24 -61.97 37.06
N ILE A 3 -9.94 -61.84 37.36
CA ILE A 3 -9.10 -61.74 38.57
C ILE A 3 -7.72 -61.25 38.04
N PHE A 4 -6.95 -60.54 38.87
CA PHE A 4 -5.55 -60.12 38.71
C PHE A 4 -4.54 -61.26 38.46
N THR A 5 -3.38 -60.95 37.85
CA THR A 5 -1.97 -61.37 38.16
C THR A 5 -1.07 -60.99 36.96
N SER A 6 0.20 -60.56 37.05
CA SER A 6 1.16 -60.32 38.14
C SER A 6 2.35 -59.50 37.58
N PHE A 7 3.09 -58.88 38.48
CA PHE A 7 4.24 -57.99 38.33
C PHE A 7 5.44 -58.57 37.56
N GLU A 8 6.27 -57.68 36.98
CA GLU A 8 7.70 -57.62 37.34
C GLU A 8 8.32 -56.26 36.99
N HIS A 9 9.02 -55.70 37.98
CA HIS A 9 9.80 -54.47 37.92
C HIS A 9 11.24 -54.87 37.57
N GLU A 10 11.77 -54.41 36.44
CA GLU A 10 13.22 -54.31 36.25
C GLU A 10 13.60 -52.85 36.05
N THR A 11 14.49 -52.40 36.93
CA THR A 11 15.09 -51.08 36.95
C THR A 11 16.27 -51.07 35.98
N ALA A 12 16.16 -50.30 34.90
CA ALA A 12 17.30 -49.93 34.08
C ALA A 12 17.33 -48.40 33.96
N THR A 13 18.29 -47.80 34.64
CA THR A 13 18.72 -46.41 34.52
C THR A 13 19.04 -46.08 33.07
N GLN A 14 18.19 -45.30 32.40
CA GLN A 14 18.55 -44.59 31.17
C GLN A 14 18.36 -43.09 31.38
N GLN A 15 19.48 -42.38 31.30
CA GLN A 15 19.56 -40.93 31.24
C GLN A 15 18.61 -40.39 30.16
N PRO A 16 17.92 -39.25 30.38
CA PRO A 16 17.21 -38.59 29.31
C PRO A 16 18.23 -38.14 28.26
N SER A 17 18.07 -38.69 27.06
CA SER A 17 18.83 -38.32 25.87
C SER A 17 18.75 -36.80 25.66
N GLN A 18 19.92 -36.19 25.56
CA GLN A 18 20.07 -34.79 25.19
C GLN A 18 19.22 -34.51 23.95
N LEU A 19 18.28 -33.58 24.07
CA LEU A 19 17.66 -32.94 22.92
C LEU A 19 18.80 -32.46 22.02
N LYS A 20 18.96 -33.10 20.87
CA LYS A 20 19.77 -32.56 19.78
C LYS A 20 19.12 -31.23 19.43
N SER A 21 19.78 -30.15 19.83
CA SER A 21 19.57 -28.82 19.29
C SER A 21 19.53 -28.93 17.78
N VAL A 22 18.34 -28.80 17.19
CA VAL A 22 18.21 -28.56 15.77
C VAL A 22 18.79 -27.16 15.56
N GLN A 23 20.08 -27.13 15.24
CA GLN A 23 20.71 -25.96 14.67
C GLN A 23 19.93 -25.66 13.39
N ILE A 24 19.14 -24.60 13.45
CA ILE A 24 18.66 -23.91 12.26
C ILE A 24 19.94 -23.47 11.56
N GLN A 25 20.34 -24.22 10.52
CA GLN A 25 21.37 -23.75 9.62
C GLN A 25 20.79 -22.51 8.96
N ASP A 26 21.29 -21.35 9.38
CA ASP A 26 21.24 -20.14 8.58
C ASP A 26 21.74 -20.51 7.19
N HIS A 27 20.83 -20.57 6.22
CA HIS A 27 21.19 -20.61 4.82
C HIS A 27 21.91 -19.29 4.53
N LEU A 28 23.24 -19.32 4.60
CA LEU A 28 24.13 -18.33 4.01
C LEU A 28 23.61 -18.03 2.60
N ARG A 29 22.99 -16.86 2.43
CA ARG A 29 22.46 -16.38 1.15
C ARG A 29 23.64 -16.35 0.17
N GLN A 30 23.67 -17.28 -0.78
CA GLN A 30 24.62 -17.25 -1.88
C GLN A 30 24.46 -15.91 -2.62
N GLU A 31 25.57 -15.23 -2.91
CA GLU A 31 25.53 -14.02 -3.74
C GLU A 31 24.87 -14.36 -5.09
N PRO A 32 23.92 -13.53 -5.56
CA PRO A 32 23.29 -13.76 -6.85
C PRO A 32 24.36 -13.80 -7.96
N PRO A 33 24.23 -14.66 -8.98
CA PRO A 33 25.24 -14.82 -10.04
C PRO A 33 25.29 -13.62 -11.01
N TYR A 34 24.71 -12.48 -10.62
CA TYR A 34 24.56 -11.28 -11.42
C TYR A 34 24.74 -10.04 -10.53
N HIS A 35 25.29 -9.00 -11.13
CA HIS A 35 25.39 -7.69 -10.48
C HIS A 35 24.02 -7.02 -10.40
N ARG A 36 23.83 -6.12 -9.43
CA ARG A 36 22.63 -5.31 -9.26
C ARG A 36 23.00 -3.84 -9.36
N ALA A 37 22.25 -3.07 -10.15
CA ALA A 37 22.53 -1.66 -10.36
C ALA A 37 21.26 -0.82 -10.43
N VAL A 38 21.35 0.46 -10.06
CA VAL A 38 20.28 1.45 -10.16
C VAL A 38 20.57 2.41 -11.31
N LEU A 39 19.52 2.79 -12.03
CA LEU A 39 19.57 3.84 -13.05
C LEU A 39 18.69 5.00 -12.59
N CYS A 40 19.27 6.17 -12.37
CA CYS A 40 18.52 7.35 -11.92
C CYS A 40 18.43 8.39 -13.03
N TYR A 41 17.21 8.77 -13.37
CA TYR A 41 16.90 9.79 -14.36
C TYR A 41 16.32 11.01 -13.63
N ILE A 42 16.91 12.19 -13.80
CA ILE A 42 16.49 13.41 -13.09
C ILE A 42 15.82 14.37 -14.08
N VAL A 43 14.50 14.53 -13.97
CA VAL A 43 13.72 15.33 -14.91
C VAL A 43 13.50 16.75 -14.39
N ARG A 44 13.71 17.74 -15.27
CA ARG A 44 13.40 19.16 -15.03
C ARG A 44 12.04 19.50 -15.64
N GLY A 45 11.15 20.12 -14.85
CA GLY A 45 9.92 20.75 -15.34
C GLY A 45 8.65 19.88 -15.30
N ALA A 46 7.51 20.57 -15.26
CA ALA A 46 6.18 20.01 -14.98
C ALA A 46 5.49 19.28 -16.16
N ASN A 47 6.10 19.20 -17.34
CA ASN A 47 5.38 18.93 -18.58
C ASN A 47 5.86 17.70 -19.38
N ILE A 48 6.16 16.57 -18.74
CA ILE A 48 6.29 15.28 -19.49
C ILE A 48 4.99 14.96 -20.28
N GLU A 49 3.86 15.57 -19.90
CA GLU A 49 2.51 15.14 -20.25
C GLU A 49 1.91 15.72 -21.56
N GLN A 50 2.48 16.78 -22.16
CA GLN A 50 1.79 17.52 -23.24
C GLN A 50 2.05 17.04 -24.68
N GLU A 51 3.15 16.36 -24.98
CA GLU A 51 3.46 16.00 -26.38
C GLU A 51 3.87 14.53 -26.52
N LEU A 52 2.87 13.67 -26.74
CA LEU A 52 3.10 12.30 -27.22
C LEU A 52 3.48 12.35 -28.71
N PRO A 53 4.66 11.84 -29.09
CA PRO A 53 5.04 11.69 -30.49
C PRO A 53 4.07 10.76 -31.23
N LYS A 54 3.90 10.97 -32.53
CA LYS A 54 3.31 9.95 -33.41
C LYS A 54 4.26 8.74 -33.43
N SER A 55 3.70 7.54 -33.23
CA SER A 55 4.45 6.31 -33.01
C SER A 55 5.51 6.02 -34.09
N PRO A 56 6.69 5.49 -33.73
CA PRO A 56 7.47 4.71 -34.69
C PRO A 56 6.77 3.37 -34.90
N LYS A 57 6.68 2.94 -36.16
CA LYS A 57 6.06 1.65 -36.51
C LYS A 57 6.75 0.50 -35.77
N ALA A 58 5.94 -0.44 -35.29
CA ALA A 58 6.41 -1.72 -34.78
C ALA A 58 7.35 -2.36 -35.83
N ASN A 59 8.60 -2.60 -35.44
CA ASN A 59 9.64 -3.33 -36.17
C ASN A 59 10.48 -2.61 -37.25
N SER A 60 10.59 -1.27 -37.29
CA SER A 60 11.61 -0.62 -38.15
C SER A 60 12.69 0.08 -37.34
N ALA A 61 13.92 -0.41 -37.44
CA ALA A 61 15.12 0.09 -36.74
C ALA A 61 15.57 1.53 -37.10
N GLN A 62 14.74 2.33 -37.78
CA GLN A 62 15.10 3.72 -38.13
C GLN A 62 13.86 4.63 -38.15
N VAL A 63 13.80 5.57 -37.21
CA VAL A 63 12.85 6.69 -37.20
C VAL A 63 13.32 7.76 -38.19
N ARG A 64 12.43 8.21 -39.09
CA ARG A 64 12.74 9.29 -40.06
C ARG A 64 12.94 10.62 -39.33
N LYS A 65 13.95 11.40 -39.75
CA LYS A 65 14.34 12.68 -39.14
C LYS A 65 13.23 13.73 -39.05
N SER A 66 12.22 13.65 -39.93
CA SER A 66 11.12 14.62 -40.05
C SER A 66 9.96 14.41 -39.07
N ASP A 67 9.91 13.29 -38.35
CA ASP A 67 8.81 12.94 -37.44
C ASP A 67 9.17 13.17 -35.95
N ARG A 68 10.29 13.87 -35.69
CA ARG A 68 10.89 14.08 -34.37
C ARG A 68 10.27 15.29 -33.67
N VAL A 69 9.63 15.06 -32.52
CA VAL A 69 9.20 16.12 -31.59
C VAL A 69 10.17 16.15 -30.40
N ALA A 70 10.54 17.35 -29.96
CA ALA A 70 11.44 17.56 -28.83
C ALA A 70 10.73 17.25 -27.50
N LEU A 71 11.39 16.52 -26.60
CA LEU A 71 10.91 16.42 -25.23
C LEU A 71 11.09 17.75 -24.49
N PRO A 72 10.23 18.08 -23.52
CA PRO A 72 10.43 19.20 -22.59
C PRO A 72 11.50 18.91 -21.53
N CYS A 73 12.41 17.97 -21.78
CA CYS A 73 13.43 17.49 -20.86
C CYS A 73 14.81 17.94 -21.38
N GLY A 74 15.53 18.75 -20.60
CA GLY A 74 16.96 19.00 -20.81
C GLY A 74 17.82 17.75 -20.57
N PRO A 75 19.15 17.83 -20.74
CA PRO A 75 20.05 16.68 -20.85
C PRO A 75 19.99 15.72 -19.66
N LEU A 76 19.61 14.47 -19.94
CA LEU A 76 19.60 13.35 -19.00
C LEU A 76 20.81 12.46 -19.29
N GLU A 77 21.97 12.70 -18.66
CA GLU A 77 22.88 11.58 -18.43
C GLU A 77 22.33 10.77 -17.25
N PRO A 78 21.88 9.52 -17.46
CA PRO A 78 21.39 8.68 -16.38
C PRO A 78 22.53 8.35 -15.40
N LEU A 79 22.28 8.56 -14.12
CA LEU A 79 23.24 8.20 -13.08
C LEU A 79 23.19 6.69 -12.86
N LEU A 80 24.37 6.06 -12.82
CA LEU A 80 24.51 4.63 -12.55
C LEU A 80 25.08 4.43 -11.14
N GLY A 81 24.37 3.64 -10.33
CA GLY A 81 24.83 3.20 -9.02
C GLY A 81 24.89 1.68 -8.92
N VAL A 82 25.92 1.12 -8.28
CA VAL A 82 26.03 -0.32 -8.03
C VAL A 82 25.46 -0.63 -6.64
N ILE A 83 24.66 -1.68 -6.54
CA ILE A 83 24.15 -2.19 -5.26
C ILE A 83 25.18 -3.21 -4.73
N GLU A 84 26.02 -2.75 -3.81
CA GLU A 84 27.12 -3.56 -3.24
C GLU A 84 26.63 -4.55 -2.17
N ASP A 85 25.55 -4.21 -1.45
CA ASP A 85 25.01 -5.02 -0.34
C ASP A 85 23.57 -5.49 -0.64
N ASN A 86 23.32 -6.78 -0.41
CA ASN A 86 22.00 -7.38 -0.52
C ASN A 86 20.99 -6.90 0.52
N SER A 87 21.44 -6.25 1.60
CA SER A 87 20.57 -5.65 2.62
C SER A 87 20.01 -4.28 2.23
N SER A 88 20.69 -3.55 1.33
CA SER A 88 20.26 -2.21 0.93
C SER A 88 19.12 -2.25 -0.08
N SER A 89 18.06 -1.47 0.15
CA SER A 89 17.00 -1.35 -0.84
C SER A 89 17.53 -0.66 -2.12
N PRO A 90 17.01 -1.00 -3.31
CA PRO A 90 17.40 -0.32 -4.55
C PRO A 90 17.15 1.19 -4.49
N LEU A 91 16.06 1.63 -3.86
CA LEU A 91 15.73 3.05 -3.75
C LEU A 91 16.75 3.79 -2.85
N ASP A 92 17.19 3.20 -1.74
CA ASP A 92 18.23 3.80 -0.90
C ASP A 92 19.54 3.96 -1.65
N THR A 93 19.88 2.97 -2.48
CA THR A 93 21.07 3.03 -3.33
C THR A 93 20.95 4.12 -4.40
N ALA A 94 19.75 4.32 -4.97
CA ALA A 94 19.49 5.42 -5.89
C ALA A 94 19.71 6.79 -5.21
N TRP A 95 19.18 6.99 -4.00
CA TRP A 95 19.41 8.22 -3.24
C TRP A 95 20.87 8.45 -2.87
N LYS A 96 21.60 7.39 -2.46
CA LYS A 96 23.04 7.45 -2.20
C LYS A 96 23.82 7.83 -3.46
N THR A 97 23.44 7.27 -4.61
CA THR A 97 24.07 7.53 -5.91
C THR A 97 23.90 8.98 -6.31
N ILE A 98 22.68 9.51 -6.23
CA ILE A 98 22.39 10.93 -6.51
C ILE A 98 23.22 11.84 -5.60
N ARG A 99 23.28 11.56 -4.29
CA ARG A 99 24.07 12.36 -3.34
C ARG A 99 25.58 12.34 -3.63
N LYS A 100 26.08 11.21 -4.15
CA LYS A 100 27.51 11.04 -4.44
C LYS A 100 27.92 11.68 -5.76
N GLN A 101 27.05 11.60 -6.78
CA GLN A 101 27.36 12.00 -8.16
C GLN A 101 26.79 13.37 -8.52
N THR A 102 25.91 13.94 -7.70
CA THR A 102 25.33 15.27 -7.92
C THR A 102 25.41 16.12 -6.66
N SER A 103 25.39 17.44 -6.85
CA SER A 103 25.30 18.42 -5.76
C SER A 103 23.85 18.81 -5.43
N ILE A 104 22.86 18.07 -5.96
CA ILE A 104 21.43 18.34 -5.75
C ILE A 104 21.03 17.89 -4.33
N PRO A 105 20.44 18.76 -3.50
CA PRO A 105 19.99 18.37 -2.17
C PRO A 105 18.82 17.38 -2.27
N PRO A 106 18.79 16.29 -1.48
CA PRO A 106 17.69 15.32 -1.52
C PRO A 106 16.30 15.94 -1.29
N SER A 107 16.21 17.03 -0.53
CA SER A 107 14.96 17.75 -0.26
C SER A 107 14.37 18.46 -1.48
N SER A 108 15.15 18.71 -2.54
CA SER A 108 14.64 19.29 -3.79
C SER A 108 14.19 18.24 -4.80
N LEU A 109 14.28 16.96 -4.46
CA LEU A 109 13.90 15.84 -5.33
C LEU A 109 12.76 15.05 -4.71
N SER A 110 11.85 14.59 -5.55
CA SER A 110 10.88 13.55 -5.20
C SER A 110 11.01 12.40 -6.21
N VAL A 111 10.70 11.18 -5.77
CA VAL A 111 10.59 10.05 -6.70
C VAL A 111 9.37 10.30 -7.57
N LEU A 112 9.58 10.40 -8.88
CA LEU A 112 8.52 10.60 -9.86
C LEU A 112 7.97 9.25 -10.34
N ARG A 113 8.86 8.31 -10.67
CA ARG A 113 8.48 6.99 -11.18
C ARG A 113 9.43 5.88 -10.76
N TYR A 114 8.85 4.71 -10.56
CA TYR A 114 9.49 3.41 -10.48
C TYR A 114 9.32 2.72 -11.84
N GLY A 115 10.43 2.31 -12.45
CA GLY A 115 10.39 1.47 -13.64
C GLY A 115 10.62 0.00 -13.30
N LYS A 116 10.06 -0.91 -14.12
CA LYS A 116 10.21 -2.34 -13.91
C LYS A 116 11.69 -2.73 -14.10
N SER A 117 12.20 -3.55 -13.18
CA SER A 117 13.56 -4.05 -13.25
C SER A 117 13.74 -4.99 -14.45
N PHE A 118 14.93 -4.96 -15.04
CA PHE A 118 15.24 -5.74 -16.23
C PHE A 118 16.68 -6.23 -16.22
N PHE A 119 16.94 -7.35 -16.88
CA PHE A 119 18.29 -7.86 -17.09
C PHE A 119 18.86 -7.31 -18.38
N SER A 120 20.13 -6.88 -18.34
CA SER A 120 20.88 -6.55 -19.55
C SER A 120 22.34 -6.95 -19.40
N ALA A 121 22.98 -7.29 -20.53
CA ALA A 121 24.39 -7.60 -20.59
C ALA A 121 25.19 -6.33 -20.87
N THR A 122 26.20 -6.06 -20.07
CA THR A 122 27.10 -4.91 -20.24
C THR A 122 28.43 -5.37 -20.83
N SER A 123 28.80 -4.81 -21.98
CA SER A 123 30.14 -4.98 -22.58
C SER A 123 31.27 -4.45 -21.68
N SER A 124 30.96 -3.55 -20.74
CA SER A 124 31.91 -2.96 -19.78
C SER A 124 32.07 -3.72 -18.46
N ILE A 125 31.15 -4.63 -18.08
CA ILE A 125 31.18 -5.38 -16.80
C ILE A 125 31.26 -6.91 -17.05
N GLY A 126 31.10 -7.37 -18.29
CA GLY A 126 31.34 -8.77 -18.67
C GLY A 126 30.38 -9.80 -18.06
N GLN A 127 29.39 -9.36 -17.27
CA GLN A 127 28.45 -10.21 -16.54
C GLN A 127 27.01 -9.68 -16.66
N LYS A 128 26.04 -10.58 -16.54
CA LYS A 128 24.60 -10.27 -16.49
C LYS A 128 24.33 -9.33 -15.33
N CYS A 129 23.62 -8.22 -15.55
CA CYS A 129 23.29 -7.23 -14.53
C CYS A 129 21.77 -7.01 -14.47
N LEU A 130 21.23 -6.92 -13.25
CA LEU A 130 19.84 -6.56 -12.97
C LEU A 130 19.75 -5.06 -12.68
N PHE A 131 19.07 -4.32 -13.54
CA PHE A 131 18.90 -2.87 -13.43
C PHE A 131 17.57 -2.50 -12.77
N TYR A 132 17.60 -1.52 -11.88
CA TYR A 132 16.44 -0.91 -11.22
C TYR A 132 16.33 0.57 -11.63
N PRO A 133 15.46 0.90 -12.58
CA PRO A 133 15.32 2.26 -13.09
C PRO A 133 14.35 3.10 -12.26
N PHE A 134 14.74 4.34 -11.98
CA PHE A 134 13.97 5.33 -11.21
C PHE A 134 14.00 6.70 -11.90
N ALA A 135 12.86 7.36 -11.97
CA ALA A 135 12.76 8.77 -12.35
C ALA A 135 12.56 9.63 -11.11
N PHE A 136 13.27 10.75 -11.04
CA PHE A 136 13.18 11.75 -9.99
C PHE A 136 12.72 13.07 -10.60
N HIS A 137 11.79 13.74 -9.93
CA HIS A 137 11.35 15.08 -10.28
C HIS A 137 12.14 16.10 -9.46
N LEU A 138 12.73 17.08 -10.13
CA LEU A 138 13.31 18.24 -9.48
C LEU A 138 12.21 19.26 -9.20
N ASN A 139 11.85 19.41 -7.93
CA ASN A 139 10.80 20.33 -7.50
C ASN A 139 11.25 21.78 -7.79
N THR A 140 10.59 22.47 -8.72
CA THR A 140 10.81 23.90 -8.94
C THR A 140 10.44 24.66 -7.67
N LEU A 141 11.41 25.45 -7.18
CA LEU A 141 11.49 26.12 -5.89
C LEU A 141 10.42 27.22 -5.66
N SER A 142 9.13 26.88 -5.68
CA SER A 142 8.06 27.81 -5.27
C SER A 142 7.91 27.92 -3.73
N GLY A 143 8.62 27.11 -2.94
CA GLY A 143 8.46 27.02 -1.48
C GLY A 143 9.72 27.17 -0.60
N LEU A 144 10.88 27.56 -1.14
CA LEU A 144 12.11 27.76 -0.34
C LEU A 144 12.30 29.23 0.06
N SER A 145 12.48 29.46 1.36
CA SER A 145 12.31 30.75 2.04
C SER A 145 13.52 31.70 2.00
N THR A 146 14.61 31.39 1.30
CA THR A 146 15.74 32.33 1.15
C THR A 146 16.38 32.35 -0.25
N GLU A 147 16.80 33.54 -0.70
CA GLU A 147 17.48 33.78 -1.98
C GLU A 147 18.83 33.04 -2.11
N VAL A 148 19.45 32.67 -0.98
CA VAL A 148 20.74 31.98 -0.92
C VAL A 148 20.64 30.51 -1.37
N ASP A 149 19.53 29.84 -1.06
CA ASP A 149 19.30 28.45 -1.46
C ASP A 149 19.00 28.34 -2.97
N LYS A 150 18.37 29.38 -3.55
CA LYS A 150 18.17 29.51 -5.01
C LYS A 150 19.51 29.61 -5.74
N LEU A 151 20.40 30.49 -5.28
CA LEU A 151 21.72 30.68 -5.88
C LEU A 151 22.61 29.42 -5.82
N ARG A 152 22.54 28.66 -4.71
CA ARG A 152 23.28 27.41 -4.55
C ARG A 152 22.75 26.29 -5.45
N LEU A 153 21.43 26.17 -5.59
CA LEU A 153 20.84 25.20 -6.50
C LEU A 153 21.20 25.54 -7.95
N ASP A 154 21.05 26.80 -8.36
CA ASP A 154 21.42 27.25 -9.70
C ASP A 154 22.92 27.05 -10.01
N GLN A 155 23.81 27.27 -9.04
CA GLN A 155 25.25 26.96 -9.19
C GLN A 155 25.51 25.45 -9.32
N SER A 156 24.86 24.62 -8.51
CA SER A 156 25.00 23.15 -8.57
C SER A 156 24.43 22.54 -9.87
N ILE A 157 23.47 23.21 -10.47
CA ILE A 157 22.81 22.86 -11.74
C ILE A 157 23.64 23.32 -12.94
N CYS A 158 24.37 24.43 -12.83
CA CYS A 158 25.23 24.99 -13.88
C CYS A 158 26.54 24.21 -14.11
N GLU A 159 27.00 23.42 -13.14
CA GLU A 159 28.16 22.52 -13.32
C GLU A 159 27.81 21.21 -14.06
N TRP A 160 26.52 20.97 -14.34
CA TRP A 160 26.02 19.83 -15.11
C TRP A 160 26.05 20.15 -16.62
N ASP A 161 26.77 19.34 -17.42
CA ASP A 161 27.04 19.58 -18.85
C ASP A 161 25.71 19.75 -19.64
N ASN A 162 25.44 20.98 -20.09
CA ASN A 162 24.24 21.38 -20.84
C ASN A 162 24.36 21.05 -22.35
N ARG A 163 24.96 19.91 -22.72
CA ARG A 163 24.85 19.41 -24.10
C ARG A 163 23.51 18.72 -24.24
N ASP A 164 22.68 19.09 -25.21
CA ASP A 164 21.37 18.47 -25.50
C ASP A 164 21.53 17.17 -26.34
N PRO A 165 21.67 15.96 -25.74
CA PRO A 165 21.49 14.74 -26.49
C PRO A 165 20.01 14.56 -26.80
N ASN A 166 19.71 14.28 -28.06
CA ASN A 166 18.37 13.91 -28.49
C ASN A 166 17.97 12.59 -27.78
N PRO A 167 16.81 12.51 -27.09
CA PRO A 167 16.39 11.34 -26.31
C PRO A 167 16.23 10.06 -27.14
N TYR A 168 15.97 10.19 -28.44
CA TYR A 168 15.98 9.07 -29.38
C TYR A 168 17.38 8.47 -29.56
N ASP A 169 18.44 9.27 -29.39
CA ASP A 169 19.83 8.79 -29.45
C ASP A 169 20.16 7.97 -28.18
N LEU A 170 19.47 8.22 -27.05
CA LEU A 170 19.54 7.40 -25.83
C LEU A 170 18.72 6.11 -25.94
N MET A 171 17.60 6.11 -26.68
CA MET A 171 16.79 4.92 -26.94
C MET A 171 17.55 3.83 -27.71
N ASP A 172 18.51 4.25 -28.54
CA ASP A 172 19.39 3.37 -29.30
C ASP A 172 20.63 2.91 -28.49
N SER A 173 20.76 3.33 -27.22
CA SER A 173 21.90 3.02 -26.34
C SER A 173 21.62 1.87 -25.36
N HIS A 174 22.60 0.96 -25.21
CA HIS A 174 22.69 -0.19 -24.29
C HIS A 174 21.55 -0.38 -23.24
N TYR A 175 21.86 -0.32 -21.95
CA TYR A 175 20.89 -0.51 -20.85
C TYR A 175 20.20 0.81 -20.46
N HIS A 176 20.75 1.96 -20.85
CA HIS A 176 20.17 3.28 -20.56
C HIS A 176 18.86 3.53 -21.33
N GLY A 177 18.78 3.14 -22.60
CA GLY A 177 17.54 3.23 -23.38
C GLY A 177 16.46 2.30 -22.83
N GLN A 178 16.84 1.07 -22.45
CA GLN A 178 15.91 0.14 -21.80
C GLN A 178 15.39 0.70 -20.48
N GLY A 179 16.26 1.24 -19.62
CA GLY A 179 15.85 1.88 -18.37
C GLY A 179 14.91 3.07 -18.59
N LEU A 180 15.14 3.87 -19.62
CA LEU A 180 14.27 5.00 -19.97
C LEU A 180 12.87 4.52 -20.40
N ARG A 181 12.77 3.46 -21.22
CA ARG A 181 11.46 2.85 -21.57
C ARG A 181 10.72 2.33 -20.34
N LYS A 182 11.43 1.77 -19.36
CA LYS A 182 10.82 1.25 -18.13
C LYS A 182 10.25 2.33 -17.22
N ILE A 183 10.73 3.57 -17.29
CA ILE A 183 10.14 4.72 -16.57
C ILE A 183 9.19 5.56 -17.46
N TRP A 184 9.29 5.42 -18.78
CA TRP A 184 8.44 6.05 -19.79
C TRP A 184 7.63 5.00 -20.57
N PHE A 185 6.83 4.24 -19.85
CA PHE A 185 6.07 3.11 -20.40
C PHE A 185 4.92 3.52 -21.32
N GLU A 186 4.48 4.79 -21.30
CA GLU A 186 3.43 5.30 -22.20
C GLU A 186 3.82 5.21 -23.67
N ILE A 187 5.13 5.25 -23.98
CA ILE A 187 5.63 5.16 -25.36
C ILE A 187 5.24 3.84 -26.02
N ASP A 188 5.19 2.75 -25.23
CA ASP A 188 4.88 1.41 -25.70
C ASP A 188 3.35 1.17 -25.78
N LEU A 189 2.55 1.98 -25.09
CA LEU A 189 1.08 1.91 -25.11
C LEU A 189 0.44 2.68 -26.28
N GLY A 190 1.16 3.66 -26.84
CA GLY A 190 0.64 4.57 -27.86
C GLY A 190 -0.04 5.81 -27.26
N PRO A 191 -0.40 6.79 -28.11
CA PRO A 191 -0.76 8.14 -27.65
C PRO A 191 -2.04 8.17 -26.80
N THR A 192 -3.11 7.51 -27.23
CA THR A 192 -4.39 7.56 -26.49
C THR A 192 -4.31 6.76 -25.18
N PRO A 193 -3.90 5.48 -25.17
CA PRO A 193 -3.84 4.70 -23.93
C PRO A 193 -2.76 5.22 -22.97
N GLY A 194 -1.64 5.73 -23.49
CA GLY A 194 -0.60 6.39 -22.71
C GLY A 194 -1.11 7.61 -21.94
N LYS A 195 -1.90 8.50 -22.58
CA LYS A 195 -2.54 9.64 -21.89
C LYS A 195 -3.48 9.21 -20.79
N MET A 196 -4.28 8.16 -21.04
CA MET A 196 -5.21 7.63 -20.05
C MET A 196 -4.48 7.11 -18.82
N LEU A 197 -3.39 6.37 -19.00
CA LEU A 197 -2.57 5.87 -17.90
C LEU A 197 -1.90 7.02 -17.13
N ALA A 198 -1.28 7.98 -17.80
CA ALA A 198 -0.64 9.12 -17.16
C ALA A 198 -1.63 9.94 -16.31
N SER A 199 -2.78 10.28 -16.89
CA SER A 199 -3.86 10.98 -16.18
C SER A 199 -4.40 10.18 -14.99
N GLY A 200 -4.60 8.87 -15.17
CA GLY A 200 -5.05 7.98 -14.10
C GLY A 200 -4.05 7.83 -12.96
N LEU A 201 -2.74 7.74 -13.25
CA LEU A 201 -1.71 7.74 -12.22
C LEU A 201 -1.71 9.04 -11.42
N LYS A 202 -1.82 10.18 -12.11
CA LYS A 202 -1.95 11.49 -11.46
C LYS A 202 -3.18 11.55 -10.55
N GLN A 203 -4.31 11.04 -11.01
CA GLN A 203 -5.53 10.94 -10.19
C GLN A 203 -5.29 10.11 -8.92
N LEU A 204 -4.65 8.94 -9.04
CA LEU A 204 -4.35 8.08 -7.89
C LEU A 204 -3.37 8.75 -6.90
N GLN A 205 -2.35 9.45 -7.42
CA GLN A 205 -1.34 10.14 -6.62
C GLN A 205 -1.90 11.31 -5.80
N HIS A 206 -2.85 12.06 -6.36
CA HIS A 206 -3.41 13.27 -5.74
C HIS A 206 -4.71 13.02 -4.96
N ASP A 207 -5.32 11.85 -5.06
CA ASP A 207 -6.50 11.50 -4.28
C ASP A 207 -6.09 11.09 -2.87
N HIS A 208 -6.09 12.06 -1.95
CA HIS A 208 -5.79 11.88 -0.53
C HIS A 208 -7.03 11.60 0.34
N GLU A 209 -8.23 11.78 -0.20
CA GLU A 209 -9.50 11.66 0.53
C GLU A 209 -10.08 10.25 0.47
N SER A 210 -9.86 9.53 -0.63
CA SER A 210 -10.41 8.20 -0.83
C SER A 210 -9.65 7.14 -0.05
N GLY A 211 -10.38 6.24 0.61
CA GLY A 211 -9.82 5.04 1.25
C GLY A 211 -9.41 3.96 0.24
N ALA A 212 -8.68 2.96 0.72
CA ALA A 212 -8.04 1.89 -0.05
C ALA A 212 -8.94 1.23 -1.13
N ARG A 213 -10.16 0.81 -0.75
CA ARG A 213 -11.10 0.14 -1.67
C ARG A 213 -11.54 1.04 -2.84
N LYS A 214 -11.77 2.34 -2.58
CA LYS A 214 -12.19 3.29 -3.62
C LYS A 214 -11.04 3.55 -4.59
N LEU A 215 -9.82 3.74 -4.10
CA LEU A 215 -8.63 3.88 -4.94
C LEU A 215 -8.34 2.64 -5.77
N ALA A 216 -8.52 1.45 -5.20
CA ALA A 216 -8.36 0.23 -5.98
C ALA A 216 -9.46 0.05 -7.04
N ALA A 217 -10.70 0.47 -6.77
CA ALA A 217 -11.73 0.52 -7.80
C ALA A 217 -11.37 1.52 -8.93
N VAL A 218 -10.77 2.66 -8.58
CA VAL A 218 -10.25 3.65 -9.53
C VAL A 218 -9.11 3.06 -10.37
N SER A 219 -8.15 2.35 -9.76
CA SER A 219 -7.04 1.72 -10.50
C SER A 219 -7.54 0.67 -11.51
N VAL A 220 -8.54 -0.13 -11.14
CA VAL A 220 -9.19 -1.10 -12.05
C VAL A 220 -9.92 -0.37 -13.21
N ASN A 221 -10.55 0.78 -12.96
CA ASN A 221 -11.18 1.57 -14.02
C ASN A 221 -10.15 2.22 -14.96
N ILE A 222 -9.02 2.68 -14.44
CA ILE A 222 -7.91 3.19 -15.26
C ILE A 222 -7.37 2.06 -16.13
N LEU A 223 -7.14 0.87 -15.56
CA LEU A 223 -6.73 -0.31 -16.32
C LEU A 223 -7.73 -0.59 -17.46
N ARG A 224 -9.03 -0.65 -17.17
CA ARG A 224 -10.08 -0.82 -18.20
C ARG A 224 -9.95 0.21 -19.32
N ALA A 225 -9.82 1.49 -18.97
CA ALA A 225 -9.75 2.58 -19.93
C ALA A 225 -8.56 2.41 -20.88
N VAL A 226 -7.39 2.06 -20.35
CA VAL A 226 -6.20 1.78 -21.14
C VAL A 226 -6.43 0.57 -22.05
N LEU A 227 -6.87 -0.56 -21.50
CA LEU A 227 -6.94 -1.83 -22.25
C LEU A 227 -7.97 -1.84 -23.38
N VAL A 228 -9.12 -1.18 -23.18
CA VAL A 228 -10.15 -1.04 -24.22
C VAL A 228 -9.68 -0.14 -25.37
N ASN A 229 -8.74 0.76 -25.12
CA ASN A 229 -8.20 1.67 -26.14
C ASN A 229 -6.90 1.20 -26.77
N LEU A 230 -6.39 0.02 -26.41
CA LEU A 230 -5.28 -0.61 -27.13
C LEU A 230 -5.72 -1.01 -28.55
N ASP A 231 -4.81 -0.85 -29.50
CA ASP A 231 -4.99 -1.26 -30.90
C ASP A 231 -4.60 -2.73 -31.14
N ASP A 232 -3.88 -3.34 -30.19
CA ASP A 232 -3.42 -4.72 -30.25
C ASP A 232 -4.59 -5.73 -30.18
N PRO A 233 -4.55 -6.85 -30.93
CA PRO A 233 -5.53 -7.93 -30.81
C PRO A 233 -5.56 -8.53 -29.41
N ILE A 234 -6.75 -8.71 -28.85
CA ILE A 234 -6.94 -9.22 -27.49
C ILE A 234 -6.71 -10.74 -27.50
N THR A 235 -5.51 -11.14 -27.11
CA THR A 235 -5.04 -12.54 -27.06
C THR A 235 -4.11 -12.74 -25.87
N LEU A 236 -4.10 -13.94 -25.28
CA LEU A 236 -3.29 -14.25 -24.11
C LEU A 236 -1.78 -14.27 -24.40
N GLY A 237 -1.38 -14.73 -25.59
CA GLY A 237 0.03 -14.76 -26.02
C GLY A 237 0.53 -13.47 -26.67
N GLY A 238 -0.35 -12.48 -26.88
CA GLY A 238 -0.06 -11.28 -27.66
C GLY A 238 0.47 -10.09 -26.87
N THR A 239 0.83 -9.04 -27.62
CA THR A 239 1.28 -7.75 -27.08
C THR A 239 0.23 -7.07 -26.21
N TRP A 240 -1.06 -7.28 -26.48
CA TRP A 240 -2.15 -6.76 -25.64
C TRP A 240 -2.02 -7.23 -24.18
N TRP A 241 -1.76 -8.53 -23.97
CA TRP A 241 -1.64 -9.09 -22.62
C TRP A 241 -0.37 -8.63 -21.91
N GLN A 242 0.74 -8.51 -22.63
CA GLN A 242 1.99 -7.92 -22.10
C GLN A 242 1.75 -6.48 -21.64
N LYS A 243 1.07 -5.67 -22.47
CA LYS A 243 0.69 -4.29 -22.13
C LYS A 243 -0.28 -4.23 -20.95
N ALA A 244 -1.18 -5.21 -20.81
CA ALA A 244 -2.08 -5.30 -19.66
C ALA A 244 -1.31 -5.55 -18.35
N ARG A 245 -0.40 -6.51 -18.35
CA ARG A 245 0.45 -6.84 -17.19
C ARG A 245 1.35 -5.66 -16.80
N ILE A 246 2.03 -5.00 -17.75
CA ILE A 246 2.90 -3.86 -17.44
C ILE A 246 2.10 -2.63 -16.97
N THR A 247 0.93 -2.38 -17.56
CA THR A 247 0.02 -1.29 -17.11
C THR A 247 -0.41 -1.52 -15.67
N ALA A 248 -0.82 -2.75 -15.32
CA ALA A 248 -1.16 -3.10 -13.95
C ALA A 248 0.03 -2.94 -12.99
N TRP A 249 1.24 -3.35 -13.41
CA TRP A 249 2.44 -3.14 -12.61
C TRP A 249 2.70 -1.65 -12.33
N HIS A 250 2.54 -0.79 -13.33
CA HIS A 250 2.72 0.66 -13.15
C HIS A 250 1.63 1.28 -12.29
N LEU A 251 0.36 0.87 -12.42
CA LEU A 251 -0.71 1.30 -11.51
C LEU A 251 -0.41 0.94 -10.06
N TRP A 252 0.16 -0.24 -9.82
CA TRP A 252 0.60 -0.65 -8.49
C TRP A 252 1.79 0.19 -7.98
N LYS A 253 2.89 0.25 -8.74
CA LYS A 253 4.15 0.85 -8.26
C LYS A 253 4.20 2.38 -8.34
N ASN A 254 3.39 2.98 -9.20
CA ASN A 254 3.38 4.42 -9.45
C ASN A 254 2.05 5.10 -9.08
N GLY A 255 1.05 4.35 -8.58
CA GLY A 255 -0.26 4.87 -8.19
C GLY A 255 -0.23 5.62 -6.85
N ARG A 256 -0.40 4.93 -5.72
CA ARG A 256 -0.32 5.51 -4.37
C ARG A 256 0.30 4.52 -3.40
N GLN A 257 1.49 4.82 -2.89
CA GLN A 257 2.28 3.88 -2.09
C GLN A 257 1.60 3.47 -0.77
N SER A 258 0.92 4.41 -0.08
CA SER A 258 0.25 4.10 1.19
C SER A 258 -0.94 3.14 1.06
N MET A 259 -1.43 2.91 -0.17
CA MET A 259 -2.58 2.07 -0.48
C MET A 259 -2.21 0.91 -1.43
N ASP A 260 -0.93 0.56 -1.48
CA ASP A 260 -0.34 -0.35 -2.47
C ASP A 260 -0.91 -1.78 -2.39
N ALA A 261 -1.14 -2.31 -1.18
CA ALA A 261 -1.64 -3.66 -0.95
C ALA A 261 -3.02 -3.87 -1.59
N ALA A 262 -3.95 -2.93 -1.35
CA ALA A 262 -5.29 -2.98 -1.92
C ALA A 262 -5.26 -2.84 -3.44
N ILE A 263 -4.54 -1.84 -3.96
CA ILE A 263 -4.39 -1.63 -5.40
C ILE A 263 -3.83 -2.89 -6.06
N LEU A 264 -2.76 -3.46 -5.50
CA LEU A 264 -2.15 -4.69 -6.00
C LEU A 264 -3.13 -5.86 -6.00
N SER A 265 -3.77 -6.13 -4.87
CA SER A 265 -4.67 -7.27 -4.71
C SER A 265 -5.80 -7.25 -5.75
N PHE A 266 -6.40 -6.08 -6.00
CA PHE A 266 -7.44 -5.96 -7.02
C PHE A 266 -6.92 -6.04 -8.45
N LEU A 267 -5.72 -5.52 -8.73
CA LEU A 267 -5.10 -5.68 -10.04
C LEU A 267 -4.76 -7.14 -10.32
N LEU A 268 -4.20 -7.88 -9.36
CA LEU A 268 -3.93 -9.31 -9.50
C LEU A 268 -5.21 -10.12 -9.67
N MET A 269 -6.27 -9.82 -8.90
CA MET A 269 -7.58 -10.42 -9.10
C MET A 269 -8.11 -10.14 -10.51
N THR A 270 -7.97 -8.91 -10.99
CA THR A 270 -8.41 -8.50 -12.33
C THR A 270 -7.64 -9.24 -13.42
N LEU A 271 -6.31 -9.31 -13.33
CA LEU A 271 -5.48 -10.07 -14.28
C LEU A 271 -5.85 -11.56 -14.27
N THR A 272 -6.09 -12.14 -13.09
CA THR A 272 -6.50 -13.56 -12.97
C THR A 272 -7.83 -13.83 -13.65
N GLU A 273 -8.82 -12.94 -13.46
CA GLU A 273 -10.13 -13.08 -14.09
C GLU A 273 -10.05 -12.87 -15.62
N ILE A 274 -9.19 -11.96 -16.11
CA ILE A 274 -8.92 -11.78 -17.55
C ILE A 274 -8.24 -13.03 -18.13
N GLU A 275 -7.17 -13.51 -17.50
CA GLU A 275 -6.45 -14.70 -17.97
C GLU A 275 -7.39 -15.92 -18.01
N THR A 276 -8.15 -16.15 -16.94
CA THR A 276 -9.12 -17.25 -16.87
C THR A 276 -10.14 -17.16 -17.99
N PHE A 277 -10.67 -15.96 -18.26
CA PHE A 277 -11.60 -15.74 -19.36
C PHE A 277 -10.98 -16.00 -20.73
N LEU A 278 -9.77 -15.49 -20.99
CA LEU A 278 -9.07 -15.73 -22.26
C LEU A 278 -8.67 -17.19 -22.46
N LEU A 279 -8.38 -17.94 -21.39
CA LEU A 279 -8.12 -19.39 -21.46
C LEU A 279 -9.35 -20.21 -21.87
N THR A 280 -10.57 -19.68 -21.70
CA THR A 280 -11.78 -20.34 -22.21
C THR A 280 -11.98 -20.17 -23.72
N MET A 281 -11.25 -19.23 -24.33
CA MET A 281 -11.23 -19.02 -25.77
C MET A 281 -10.16 -19.90 -26.42
N GLY A 282 -10.34 -20.24 -27.71
CA GLY A 282 -9.31 -20.95 -28.47
C GLY A 282 -8.01 -20.14 -28.58
N PRO A 283 -6.83 -20.78 -28.72
CA PRO A 283 -5.54 -20.09 -28.73
C PRO A 283 -5.35 -19.09 -29.88
N GLU A 284 -6.11 -19.22 -30.97
CA GLU A 284 -6.11 -18.28 -32.11
C GLU A 284 -7.33 -17.35 -32.14
N GLU A 285 -8.26 -17.49 -31.18
CA GLU A 285 -9.45 -16.65 -31.12
C GLU A 285 -9.14 -15.29 -30.49
N THR A 286 -9.51 -14.23 -31.18
CA THR A 286 -9.41 -12.87 -30.66
C THR A 286 -10.67 -12.48 -29.92
N CYS A 287 -10.52 -11.93 -28.72
CA CYS A 287 -11.64 -11.40 -27.96
C CYS A 287 -12.05 -10.01 -28.46
N ASP A 288 -13.34 -9.67 -28.34
CA ASP A 288 -13.85 -8.32 -28.56
C ASP A 288 -13.76 -7.46 -27.29
N LYS A 289 -13.57 -6.15 -27.48
CA LYS A 289 -13.51 -5.13 -26.44
C LYS A 289 -14.78 -5.08 -25.57
N LEU A 290 -15.93 -5.48 -26.12
CA LEU A 290 -17.19 -5.55 -25.38
C LEU A 290 -17.12 -6.59 -24.25
N HIS A 291 -16.64 -7.80 -24.52
CA HIS A 291 -16.53 -8.86 -23.51
C HIS A 291 -15.55 -8.51 -22.40
N ILE A 292 -14.42 -7.88 -22.75
CA ILE A 292 -13.48 -7.34 -21.76
C ILE A 292 -14.17 -6.28 -20.90
N SER A 293 -14.94 -5.37 -21.50
CA SER A 293 -15.69 -4.35 -20.77
C SER A 293 -16.70 -4.96 -19.79
N GLU A 294 -17.45 -5.98 -20.21
CA GLU A 294 -18.39 -6.70 -19.35
C GLU A 294 -17.69 -7.41 -18.18
N LEU A 295 -16.50 -7.97 -18.41
CA LEU A 295 -15.68 -8.57 -17.36
C LEU A 295 -15.29 -7.52 -16.30
N PHE A 296 -14.83 -6.34 -16.73
CA PHE A 296 -14.54 -5.24 -15.81
C PHE A 296 -15.79 -4.79 -15.05
N ASP A 297 -16.97 -4.77 -15.68
CA ASP A 297 -18.23 -4.45 -15.00
C ASP A 297 -18.59 -5.49 -13.92
N ARG A 298 -18.34 -6.79 -14.16
CA ARG A 298 -18.50 -7.83 -13.13
C ARG A 298 -17.52 -7.63 -11.97
N ILE A 299 -16.26 -7.34 -12.26
CA ILE A 299 -15.23 -7.05 -11.25
C ILE A 299 -15.65 -5.84 -10.40
N GLN A 300 -16.04 -4.73 -11.01
CA GLN A 300 -16.51 -3.54 -10.29
C GLN A 300 -17.73 -3.83 -9.42
N LYS A 301 -18.69 -4.62 -9.89
CA LYS A 301 -19.84 -5.08 -9.08
C LYS A 301 -19.38 -5.91 -7.88
N LYS A 302 -18.40 -6.80 -8.06
CA LYS A 302 -17.80 -7.59 -6.97
C LYS A 302 -17.19 -6.68 -5.90
N ILE A 303 -16.34 -5.72 -6.28
CA ILE A 303 -15.72 -4.73 -5.37
C ILE A 303 -16.78 -3.93 -4.59
N ARG A 304 -17.85 -3.51 -5.25
CA ARG A 304 -18.95 -2.76 -4.61
C ARG A 304 -19.70 -3.60 -3.57
N SER A 305 -19.82 -4.91 -3.78
CA SER A 305 -20.56 -5.80 -2.88
C SER A 305 -19.86 -6.07 -1.54
N TYR A 306 -18.54 -5.88 -1.46
CA TYR A 306 -17.74 -6.22 -0.27
C TYR A 306 -18.20 -5.51 0.99
N LYS A 307 -18.59 -4.24 0.88
CA LYS A 307 -19.13 -3.44 1.99
C LYS A 307 -20.33 -4.13 2.66
N LEU A 308 -21.30 -4.55 1.86
CA LEU A 308 -22.53 -5.19 2.36
C LEU A 308 -22.22 -6.57 2.96
N ARG A 309 -21.34 -7.34 2.31
CA ARG A 309 -20.93 -8.66 2.79
C ARG A 309 -20.18 -8.58 4.13
N LEU A 310 -19.28 -7.61 4.29
CA LEU A 310 -18.57 -7.36 5.54
C LEU A 310 -19.52 -7.03 6.68
N SER A 311 -20.42 -6.07 6.48
CA SER A 311 -21.42 -5.68 7.46
C SER A 311 -22.33 -6.85 7.84
N TYR A 312 -22.76 -7.66 6.86
CA TYR A 312 -23.54 -8.87 7.09
C TYR A 312 -22.77 -9.93 7.90
N ASN A 313 -21.53 -10.24 7.50
CA ASN A 313 -20.69 -11.23 8.17
C ASN A 313 -20.38 -10.80 9.62
N PHE A 314 -20.13 -9.51 9.83
CA PHE A 314 -19.96 -8.94 11.17
C PHE A 314 -21.22 -9.12 12.01
N GLY A 315 -22.38 -8.75 11.46
CA GLY A 315 -23.66 -8.92 12.13
C GLY A 315 -23.92 -10.39 12.52
N SER A 316 -23.66 -11.32 11.61
CA SER A 316 -23.78 -12.76 11.88
C SER A 316 -22.85 -13.22 13.01
N TYR A 317 -21.58 -12.78 13.00
CA TYR A 317 -20.63 -13.08 14.07
C TYR A 317 -21.08 -12.51 15.42
N ALA A 318 -21.41 -11.22 15.47
CA ALA A 318 -21.86 -10.55 16.69
C ALA A 318 -23.11 -11.19 17.27
N MET A 319 -24.11 -11.50 16.43
CA MET A 319 -25.32 -12.20 16.87
C MET A 319 -25.02 -13.61 17.37
N SER A 320 -24.08 -14.33 16.76
CA SER A 320 -23.67 -15.65 17.27
C SER A 320 -23.08 -15.58 18.68
N LYS A 321 -22.39 -14.49 19.02
CA LYS A 321 -21.84 -14.25 20.35
C LYS A 321 -22.92 -13.84 21.34
N ILE A 322 -23.80 -12.94 20.93
CA ILE A 322 -24.95 -12.51 21.72
C ILE A 322 -25.86 -13.71 22.06
N SER A 323 -26.23 -14.54 21.08
CA SER A 323 -27.13 -15.67 21.28
C SER A 323 -26.56 -16.76 22.21
N ARG A 324 -25.23 -16.93 22.29
CA ARG A 324 -24.61 -17.89 23.22
C ARG A 324 -24.87 -17.55 24.69
N THR A 325 -25.18 -16.29 24.99
CA THR A 325 -25.54 -15.87 26.36
C THR A 325 -26.96 -16.29 26.75
N GLY A 326 -27.78 -16.81 25.81
CA GLY A 326 -29.12 -17.32 26.07
C GLY A 326 -30.18 -16.25 26.33
N SER A 327 -29.82 -14.96 26.26
CA SER A 327 -30.75 -13.84 26.46
C SER A 327 -30.41 -12.66 25.53
N ILE A 328 -31.42 -11.86 25.21
CA ILE A 328 -31.21 -10.61 24.47
C ILE A 328 -30.54 -9.61 25.43
N PRO A 329 -29.39 -9.02 25.06
CA PRO A 329 -28.65 -8.12 25.93
C PRO A 329 -29.50 -6.87 26.17
N LYS A 330 -29.69 -6.50 27.45
CA LYS A 330 -30.39 -5.24 27.77
C LYS A 330 -29.58 -4.04 27.31
N HIS A 331 -28.26 -4.11 27.50
CA HIS A 331 -27.29 -3.09 27.20
C HIS A 331 -26.14 -3.71 26.43
N LEU A 332 -25.64 -3.00 25.40
CA LEU A 332 -24.47 -3.41 24.63
C LEU A 332 -23.51 -2.21 24.53
N LYS A 333 -22.23 -2.44 24.78
CA LYS A 333 -21.20 -1.39 24.74
C LYS A 333 -20.10 -1.71 23.73
N ILE A 334 -19.85 -0.76 22.83
CA ILE A 334 -18.89 -0.90 21.73
C ILE A 334 -17.81 0.18 21.88
N LEU A 335 -16.54 -0.20 21.72
CA LEU A 335 -15.42 0.72 21.60
C LEU A 335 -14.84 0.69 20.19
N THR A 336 -14.50 1.85 19.64
CA THR A 336 -13.80 1.98 18.36
C THR A 336 -12.95 3.26 18.34
N LEU A 337 -12.11 3.39 17.32
CA LEU A 337 -11.35 4.60 17.01
C LEU A 337 -11.25 4.82 15.49
N SER A 338 -10.68 5.95 15.09
CA SER A 338 -10.50 6.38 13.70
C SER A 338 -11.80 6.63 12.91
N ALA A 339 -11.67 7.07 11.66
CA ALA A 339 -12.76 7.32 10.73
C ALA A 339 -12.88 6.16 9.71
N SER A 340 -13.48 5.05 10.13
CA SER A 340 -13.75 3.93 9.22
C SER A 340 -15.22 3.84 8.82
N HIS A 341 -15.49 4.06 7.54
CA HIS A 341 -16.81 3.86 6.95
C HIS A 341 -17.26 2.39 7.08
N THR A 342 -16.35 1.42 7.01
CA THR A 342 -16.69 0.00 7.21
C THR A 342 -17.19 -0.24 8.63
N ILE A 343 -16.54 0.35 9.63
CA ILE A 343 -16.95 0.24 11.03
C ILE A 343 -18.29 0.91 11.28
N ARG A 344 -18.53 2.11 10.73
CA ARG A 344 -19.84 2.79 10.81
C ARG A 344 -21.00 1.87 10.39
N GLU A 345 -20.81 1.16 9.28
CA GLU A 345 -21.84 0.28 8.70
C GLU A 345 -22.01 -1.01 9.50
N CYS A 346 -20.95 -1.49 10.13
CA CYS A 346 -21.00 -2.61 11.06
C CYS A 346 -21.78 -2.24 12.32
N ILE A 347 -21.49 -1.07 12.91
CA ILE A 347 -22.21 -0.52 14.06
C ILE A 347 -23.68 -0.35 13.72
N ALA A 348 -24.00 0.31 12.60
CA ALA A 348 -25.37 0.51 12.15
C ALA A 348 -26.13 -0.81 11.97
N GLN A 349 -25.48 -1.83 11.38
CA GLN A 349 -26.08 -3.14 11.23
C GLN A 349 -26.35 -3.81 12.58
N LEU A 350 -25.40 -3.73 13.52
CA LEU A 350 -25.55 -4.28 14.86
C LEU A 350 -26.67 -3.59 15.65
N VAL A 351 -26.79 -2.27 15.53
CA VAL A 351 -27.91 -1.50 16.12
C VAL A 351 -29.25 -2.04 15.64
N ARG A 352 -29.38 -2.38 14.35
CA ARG A 352 -30.62 -2.92 13.77
C ARG A 352 -30.95 -4.34 14.21
N ILE A 353 -29.95 -5.21 14.35
CA ILE A 353 -30.17 -6.65 14.52
C ILE A 353 -30.01 -7.16 15.95
N SER A 354 -29.35 -6.40 16.83
CA SER A 354 -29.00 -6.85 18.20
C SER A 354 -30.23 -7.14 19.08
N GLY A 355 -31.34 -6.43 18.86
CA GLY A 355 -32.50 -6.46 19.74
C GLY A 355 -32.26 -5.82 21.12
N ALA A 356 -31.10 -5.17 21.33
CA ALA A 356 -30.76 -4.55 22.60
C ALA A 356 -31.68 -3.35 22.91
N GLN A 357 -31.92 -3.08 24.19
CA GLN A 357 -32.73 -1.91 24.58
C GLN A 357 -31.93 -0.61 24.48
N SER A 358 -30.64 -0.68 24.84
CA SER A 358 -29.70 0.43 24.74
C SER A 358 -28.34 -0.01 24.20
N ILE A 359 -27.70 0.86 23.42
CA ILE A 359 -26.37 0.64 22.85
C ILE A 359 -25.49 1.86 23.12
N ASP A 360 -24.37 1.64 23.80
CA ASP A 360 -23.37 2.66 24.08
C ASP A 360 -22.21 2.54 23.10
N ILE A 361 -21.93 3.61 22.36
CA ILE A 361 -20.84 3.67 21.39
C ILE A 361 -19.76 4.61 21.93
N CYS A 362 -18.63 4.04 22.33
CA CYS A 362 -17.45 4.78 22.76
C CYS A 362 -16.50 4.96 21.57
N VAL A 363 -16.15 6.21 21.26
CA VAL A 363 -15.25 6.54 20.15
C VAL A 363 -14.05 7.31 20.68
N LEU A 364 -12.83 6.84 20.41
CA LEU A 364 -11.62 7.62 20.70
C LEU A 364 -11.43 8.70 19.64
N GLU A 365 -11.07 9.91 20.05
CA GLU A 365 -10.99 11.08 19.16
C GLU A 365 -9.99 10.90 18.00
N SER A 366 -8.91 10.15 18.18
CA SER A 366 -7.87 9.85 17.18
C SER A 366 -7.09 11.08 16.71
N ARG A 367 -6.17 11.55 17.57
CA ARG A 367 -5.25 12.64 17.22
C ARG A 367 -4.28 12.26 16.09
N PRO A 368 -3.78 13.25 15.32
CA PRO A 368 -4.03 14.70 15.47
C PRO A 368 -5.27 15.23 14.74
N LEU A 369 -5.84 14.48 13.79
CA LEU A 369 -6.91 14.97 12.90
C LEU A 369 -8.33 14.80 13.46
N PHE A 370 -8.47 14.18 14.62
CA PHE A 370 -9.75 13.97 15.30
C PHE A 370 -10.75 13.13 14.48
N GLU A 371 -10.24 12.15 13.74
CA GLU A 371 -11.02 11.29 12.84
C GLU A 371 -12.19 10.58 13.56
N GLY A 372 -12.03 10.24 14.83
CA GLY A 372 -13.08 9.63 15.63
C GLY A 372 -14.29 10.55 15.85
N VAL A 373 -14.07 11.87 15.89
CA VAL A 373 -15.18 12.85 15.98
C VAL A 373 -16.01 12.82 14.70
N SER A 374 -15.36 12.72 13.54
CA SER A 374 -16.06 12.56 12.25
C SER A 374 -16.84 11.25 12.18
N LEU A 375 -16.29 10.15 12.71
CA LEU A 375 -17.02 8.88 12.79
C LEU A 375 -18.26 9.01 13.69
N ALA A 376 -18.11 9.57 14.88
CA ALA A 376 -19.20 9.76 15.83
C ALA A 376 -20.33 10.61 15.24
N SER A 377 -19.98 11.73 14.60
CA SER A 377 -20.93 12.58 13.87
C SER A 377 -21.68 11.80 12.78
N SER A 378 -20.96 11.00 11.98
CA SER A 378 -21.57 10.22 10.91
C SER A 378 -22.47 9.09 11.42
N ILE A 379 -22.15 8.48 12.56
CA ILE A 379 -23.00 7.47 13.22
C ILE A 379 -24.31 8.12 13.69
N LEU A 380 -24.24 9.28 14.35
CA LEU A 380 -25.41 10.00 14.86
C LEU A 380 -26.36 10.37 13.71
N GLU A 381 -25.84 11.05 12.69
CA GLU A 381 -26.63 11.45 11.51
C GLU A 381 -27.29 10.25 10.82
N TYR A 382 -26.57 9.13 10.72
CA TYR A 382 -27.10 7.93 10.10
C TYR A 382 -28.23 7.29 10.92
N LEU A 383 -28.09 7.23 12.25
CA LEU A 383 -29.04 6.56 13.14
C LEU A 383 -30.26 7.40 13.49
N GLU A 384 -30.16 8.73 13.50
CA GLU A 384 -31.30 9.64 13.68
C GLU A 384 -32.37 9.46 12.60
N ASN A 385 -31.97 9.04 11.41
CA ASN A 385 -32.86 8.81 10.28
C ASN A 385 -33.51 7.41 10.28
N GLU A 386 -33.20 6.55 11.26
CA GLU A 386 -33.69 5.16 11.31
C GLU A 386 -34.93 5.02 12.21
N PRO A 387 -36.09 4.60 11.66
CA PRO A 387 -37.29 4.36 12.46
C PRO A 387 -37.12 3.12 13.36
N ASN A 388 -37.65 3.18 14.59
CA ASN A 388 -37.63 2.09 15.58
C ASN A 388 -36.22 1.64 16.03
N SER A 389 -35.25 2.55 16.08
CA SER A 389 -33.93 2.26 16.65
C SER A 389 -33.97 2.14 18.19
N PRO A 390 -33.10 1.31 18.79
CA PRO A 390 -32.92 1.29 20.23
C PRO A 390 -32.34 2.62 20.75
N LYS A 391 -32.29 2.81 22.07
CA LYS A 391 -31.61 3.98 22.62
C LYS A 391 -30.11 3.88 22.30
N VAL A 392 -29.57 4.84 21.55
CA VAL A 392 -28.15 4.88 21.22
C VAL A 392 -27.50 6.08 21.89
N ASP A 393 -26.49 5.83 22.73
CA ASP A 393 -25.70 6.87 23.40
C ASP A 393 -24.28 6.85 22.83
N VAL A 394 -23.82 7.97 22.24
CA VAL A 394 -22.46 8.09 21.68
C VAL A 394 -21.60 8.94 22.61
N SER A 395 -20.47 8.40 23.05
CA SER A 395 -19.49 9.08 23.90
C SER A 395 -18.15 9.20 23.20
N ILE A 396 -17.61 10.41 23.10
CA ILE A 396 -16.29 10.67 22.52
C ILE A 396 -15.28 10.83 23.67
N PHE A 397 -14.18 10.09 23.59
CA PHE A 397 -13.14 10.03 24.59
C PHE A 397 -11.82 10.54 24.01
N THR A 398 -11.01 11.21 24.84
CA THR A 398 -9.62 11.49 24.45
C THR A 398 -8.84 10.18 24.37
N ASP A 399 -7.86 10.10 23.48
CA ASP A 399 -7.10 8.86 23.26
C ASP A 399 -6.43 8.37 24.57
N ALA A 400 -5.99 9.30 25.43
CA ALA A 400 -5.38 9.01 26.73
C ALA A 400 -6.35 8.39 27.75
N SER A 401 -7.67 8.53 27.55
CA SER A 401 -8.70 7.97 28.41
C SER A 401 -9.18 6.58 27.98
N VAL A 402 -8.48 5.93 27.03
CA VAL A 402 -8.86 4.64 26.45
C VAL A 402 -9.13 3.53 27.48
N ALA A 403 -8.33 3.44 28.56
CA ALA A 403 -8.56 2.45 29.61
C ALA A 403 -9.87 2.65 30.37
N PHE A 404 -10.32 3.91 30.50
CA PHE A 404 -11.62 4.24 31.07
C PHE A 404 -12.76 3.93 30.08
N ALA A 405 -12.60 4.32 28.81
CA ALA A 405 -13.56 4.02 27.75
C ALA A 405 -13.78 2.50 27.58
N ALA A 406 -12.72 1.71 27.75
CA ALA A 406 -12.71 0.26 27.62
C ALA A 406 -13.46 -0.49 28.74
N GLN A 407 -13.87 0.16 29.83
CA GLN A 407 -14.55 -0.52 30.94
C GLN A 407 -15.93 -1.04 30.54
N GLY A 408 -16.16 -2.34 30.74
CA GLY A 408 -17.44 -3.00 30.49
C GLY A 408 -17.84 -3.00 29.01
N VAL A 409 -16.89 -2.90 28.08
CA VAL A 409 -17.18 -3.04 26.65
C VAL A 409 -17.44 -4.51 26.32
N ASP A 410 -18.36 -4.77 25.41
CA ASP A 410 -18.61 -6.11 24.87
C ASP A 410 -17.77 -6.36 23.62
N PHE A 411 -17.57 -5.31 22.80
CA PHE A 411 -16.84 -5.38 21.55
C PHE A 411 -15.87 -4.21 21.40
N LEU A 412 -14.62 -4.52 21.06
CA LEU A 412 -13.70 -3.56 20.45
C LEU A 412 -13.68 -3.81 18.95
N LEU A 413 -14.12 -2.83 18.17
CA LEU A 413 -14.08 -2.90 16.72
C LEU A 413 -12.87 -2.14 16.19
N LEU A 414 -12.05 -2.84 15.42
CA LEU A 414 -10.89 -2.27 14.73
C LEU A 414 -11.07 -2.43 13.22
N ALA A 415 -10.69 -1.40 12.49
CA ALA A 415 -10.44 -1.54 11.06
C ALA A 415 -9.00 -2.08 10.84
N ALA A 416 -8.64 -2.27 9.59
CA ALA A 416 -7.24 -2.45 9.20
C ALA A 416 -6.94 -1.58 7.99
N ASP A 417 -5.77 -0.97 7.97
CA ASP A 417 -5.17 -0.37 6.78
C ASP A 417 -4.30 -1.39 6.06
N ARG A 418 -3.62 -2.26 6.83
CA ARG A 418 -2.82 -3.38 6.30
C ARG A 418 -2.93 -4.59 7.23
N ILE A 419 -2.90 -5.79 6.64
CA ILE A 419 -2.84 -7.06 7.37
C ILE A 419 -1.57 -7.79 6.95
N ALA A 420 -0.73 -8.15 7.91
CA ALA A 420 0.47 -8.93 7.67
C ALA A 420 0.16 -10.43 7.49
N ALA A 421 1.10 -11.19 6.94
CA ALA A 421 0.91 -12.61 6.66
C ALA A 421 0.59 -13.41 7.94
N ASP A 422 1.15 -13.03 9.09
CA ASP A 422 0.90 -13.65 10.39
C ASP A 422 -0.44 -13.28 11.03
N GLY A 423 -1.21 -12.37 10.42
CA GLY A 423 -2.46 -11.84 10.96
C GLY A 423 -2.30 -10.60 11.83
N SER A 424 -1.08 -10.07 12.01
CA SER A 424 -0.90 -8.76 12.65
C SER A 424 -1.60 -7.68 11.82
N VAL A 425 -2.26 -6.73 12.49
CA VAL A 425 -3.08 -5.70 11.85
C VAL A 425 -2.47 -4.32 12.09
N SER A 426 -2.17 -3.61 11.01
CA SER A 426 -1.83 -2.20 11.04
C SER A 426 -3.10 -1.39 10.96
N ASN A 427 -3.35 -0.55 11.96
CA ASN A 427 -4.48 0.39 12.00
C ASN A 427 -4.02 1.70 12.66
N LYS A 428 -4.89 2.71 12.69
CA LYS A 428 -4.62 4.01 13.31
C LYS A 428 -3.99 3.88 14.70
N THR A 429 -2.98 4.70 14.99
CA THR A 429 -2.40 4.85 16.33
C THR A 429 -3.49 5.10 17.39
N GLY A 430 -3.39 4.40 18.51
CA GLY A 430 -4.45 4.22 19.51
C GLY A 430 -5.06 2.82 19.52
N SER A 431 -4.91 2.04 18.44
CA SER A 431 -5.43 0.67 18.32
C SER A 431 -4.79 -0.35 19.26
N LEU A 432 -3.45 -0.34 19.41
CA LEU A 432 -2.76 -1.26 20.32
C LEU A 432 -3.04 -0.91 21.79
N PRO A 433 -2.96 0.37 22.22
CA PRO A 433 -3.42 0.77 23.55
C PRO A 433 -4.88 0.40 23.82
N ALA A 434 -5.78 0.53 22.84
CA ALA A 434 -7.17 0.09 22.98
C ALA A 434 -7.28 -1.41 23.20
N ALA A 435 -6.60 -2.22 22.37
CA ALA A 435 -6.61 -3.67 22.50
C ALA A 435 -6.06 -4.14 23.86
N LEU A 436 -4.91 -3.59 24.27
CA LEU A 436 -4.31 -3.88 25.57
C LEU A 436 -5.20 -3.48 26.74
N SER A 437 -5.83 -2.29 26.66
CA SER A 437 -6.76 -1.80 27.67
C SER A 437 -7.95 -2.73 27.81
N VAL A 438 -8.58 -3.10 26.70
CA VAL A 438 -9.75 -4.00 26.69
C VAL A 438 -9.38 -5.35 27.28
N ARG A 439 -8.24 -5.96 26.88
CA ARG A 439 -7.78 -7.21 27.49
C ARG A 439 -7.57 -7.12 29.00
N HIS A 440 -7.16 -5.96 29.50
CA HIS A 440 -6.92 -5.77 30.92
C HIS A 440 -8.21 -5.52 31.72
N VAL A 441 -9.06 -4.58 31.28
CA VAL A 441 -10.22 -4.12 32.06
C VAL A 441 -11.53 -4.82 31.71
N SER A 442 -11.62 -5.43 30.52
CA SER A 442 -12.80 -6.12 30.00
C SER A 442 -12.41 -7.43 29.32
N PRO A 443 -11.86 -8.41 30.06
CA PRO A 443 -11.29 -9.64 29.48
C PRO A 443 -12.32 -10.53 28.75
N SER A 444 -13.61 -10.35 29.03
CA SER A 444 -14.71 -11.05 28.35
C SER A 444 -15.11 -10.42 27.01
N ALA A 445 -14.59 -9.23 26.69
CA ALA A 445 -14.89 -8.54 25.44
C ALA A 445 -14.19 -9.22 24.26
N ASP A 446 -14.86 -9.23 23.11
CA ASP A 446 -14.26 -9.67 21.86
C ASP A 446 -13.57 -8.47 21.16
N ILE A 447 -12.31 -8.65 20.79
CA ILE A 447 -11.57 -7.74 19.93
C ILE A 447 -11.70 -8.23 18.49
N ILE A 448 -12.43 -7.47 17.68
CA ILE A 448 -12.86 -7.85 16.35
C ILE A 448 -12.23 -6.90 15.32
N VAL A 449 -11.50 -7.47 14.37
CA VAL A 449 -11.01 -6.72 13.20
C VAL A 449 -11.98 -6.93 12.05
N VAL A 450 -12.48 -5.84 11.46
CA VAL A 450 -13.31 -5.88 10.25
C VAL A 450 -12.55 -5.24 9.10
N SER A 451 -12.20 -6.06 8.10
CA SER A 451 -11.39 -5.61 6.97
C SER A 451 -11.53 -6.53 5.77
N GLU A 452 -11.37 -5.97 4.58
CA GLU A 452 -11.27 -6.70 3.33
C GLU A 452 -9.97 -7.53 3.23
N LEU A 453 -10.00 -8.67 2.53
CA LEU A 453 -8.81 -9.49 2.22
C LEU A 453 -7.83 -8.79 1.25
N ASP A 454 -8.27 -7.72 0.60
CA ASP A 454 -7.43 -6.95 -0.31
C ASP A 454 -6.34 -6.14 0.40
N LYS A 455 -6.46 -5.92 1.71
CA LYS A 455 -5.45 -5.23 2.54
C LYS A 455 -4.34 -6.13 3.05
N VAL A 456 -4.37 -7.42 2.70
CA VAL A 456 -3.29 -8.34 3.04
C VAL A 456 -2.05 -7.96 2.24
N ALA A 457 -0.98 -7.63 2.95
CA ALA A 457 0.29 -7.30 2.32
C ALA A 457 0.98 -8.55 1.78
N MET A 458 1.72 -8.39 0.68
CA MET A 458 2.65 -9.41 0.21
C MET A 458 3.74 -9.64 1.26
N GLN A 459 4.09 -10.90 1.50
CA GLN A 459 5.23 -11.27 2.33
C GLN A 459 6.53 -10.86 1.63
N SER A 460 7.06 -9.69 1.97
CA SER A 460 8.44 -9.31 1.64
C SER A 460 9.39 -9.90 2.69
N CYS A 461 10.66 -10.07 2.33
CA CYS A 461 11.68 -10.61 3.20
C CYS A 461 11.92 -9.66 4.41
N ASP A 462 11.28 -9.99 5.53
CA ASP A 462 11.62 -9.73 6.95
C ASP A 462 11.92 -8.33 7.51
N THR A 463 11.77 -7.21 6.78
CA THR A 463 11.91 -5.88 7.43
C THR A 463 10.93 -4.78 7.00
N GLU A 464 10.23 -4.93 5.88
CA GLU A 464 9.28 -3.90 5.40
C GLU A 464 7.83 -4.14 5.85
N ALA A 465 7.55 -5.31 6.44
CA ALA A 465 6.19 -5.67 6.86
C ALA A 465 5.66 -4.77 7.99
N HIS A 466 6.54 -4.13 8.76
CA HIS A 466 6.18 -3.28 9.91
C HIS A 466 6.76 -1.85 9.83
N THR A 467 7.11 -1.36 8.65
CA THR A 467 7.59 0.03 8.51
C THR A 467 6.52 0.99 9.04
N MET A 468 6.85 1.70 10.12
CA MET A 468 5.98 2.70 10.72
C MET A 468 5.91 3.93 9.80
N GLU A 469 4.72 4.24 9.30
CA GLU A 469 4.50 5.48 8.55
C GLU A 469 4.51 6.65 9.52
N ASN A 470 5.45 7.57 9.30
CA ASN A 470 5.56 8.83 10.04
C ASN A 470 5.20 9.96 9.07
N ASN A 471 4.05 10.59 9.31
CA ASN A 471 3.54 11.66 8.45
C ASN A 471 4.16 13.03 8.86
N GLU A 472 3.78 14.09 8.18
CA GLU A 472 4.32 15.44 8.43
C GLU A 472 4.03 15.90 9.86
N SER A 473 5.07 16.42 10.53
CA SER A 473 4.94 16.96 11.89
C SER A 473 4.00 18.16 11.96
N SER A 474 3.75 18.85 10.83
CA SER A 474 2.88 20.02 10.76
C SER A 474 1.45 19.71 11.20
N GLU A 475 0.90 18.55 10.89
CA GLU A 475 -0.47 18.20 11.30
C GLU A 475 -0.65 18.18 12.83
N VAL A 476 0.38 17.73 13.55
CA VAL A 476 0.40 17.76 15.02
C VAL A 476 0.53 19.18 15.54
N LEU A 477 1.38 20.00 14.90
CA LEU A 477 1.54 21.41 15.26
C LEU A 477 0.25 22.20 15.00
N ASP A 478 -0.40 21.99 13.87
CA ASP A 478 -1.66 22.64 13.47
C ASP A 478 -2.77 22.33 14.50
N ALA A 479 -2.85 21.08 14.96
CA ALA A 479 -3.77 20.70 16.03
C ALA A 479 -3.48 21.42 17.36
N TRP A 480 -2.22 21.75 17.67
CA TRP A 480 -1.88 22.57 18.84
C TRP A 480 -2.21 24.04 18.63
N GLN A 481 -1.95 24.58 17.43
CA GLN A 481 -2.23 25.97 17.06
C GLN A 481 -3.72 26.30 17.10
N GLN A 482 -4.58 25.32 16.81
CA GLN A 482 -6.05 25.48 16.93
C GLN A 482 -6.50 25.75 18.37
N SER A 483 -5.67 25.49 19.38
CA SER A 483 -5.96 25.82 20.77
C SER A 483 -5.17 27.04 21.24
N GLU A 484 -5.88 28.15 21.45
CA GLU A 484 -5.31 29.40 22.00
C GLU A 484 -4.70 29.23 23.41
N THR A 485 -4.99 28.12 24.09
CA THR A 485 -4.52 27.85 25.46
C THR A 485 -3.12 27.24 25.52
N VAL A 486 -2.56 26.77 24.40
CA VAL A 486 -1.25 26.11 24.37
C VAL A 486 -0.13 27.14 24.56
N LYS A 487 0.49 27.13 25.74
CA LYS A 487 1.61 28.02 26.08
C LYS A 487 2.93 27.45 25.55
N GLY A 488 3.82 28.33 25.07
CA GLY A 488 5.19 27.96 24.68
C GLY A 488 5.34 27.36 23.27
N LEU A 489 4.26 27.31 22.48
CA LEU A 489 4.29 26.79 21.11
C LEU A 489 5.33 27.48 20.22
N GLY A 490 5.43 28.81 20.32
CA GLY A 490 6.44 29.58 19.58
C GLY A 490 7.89 29.20 19.90
N VAL A 491 8.18 28.67 21.10
CA VAL A 491 9.53 28.17 21.43
C VAL A 491 9.82 26.87 20.69
N ILE A 492 8.82 25.98 20.60
CA ILE A 492 8.90 24.71 19.88
C ILE A 492 9.09 24.98 18.38
N GLU A 493 8.25 25.84 17.78
CA GLU A 493 8.34 26.21 16.36
C GLU A 493 9.71 26.81 16.02
N GLN A 494 10.21 27.73 16.85
CA GLN A 494 11.54 28.31 16.67
C GLN A 494 12.66 27.26 16.74
N LYS A 495 12.53 26.25 17.61
CA LYS A 495 13.52 25.17 17.75
C LYS A 495 13.46 24.14 16.62
N ILE A 496 12.28 23.89 16.04
CA ILE A 496 12.12 23.09 14.83
C ILE A 496 12.82 23.80 13.65
N GLN A 497 12.64 25.12 13.53
CA GLN A 497 13.26 25.92 12.46
C GLN A 497 14.78 26.10 12.63
N LYS A 498 15.25 26.38 13.86
CA LYS A 498 16.67 26.60 14.17
C LYS A 498 17.27 25.35 14.80
N LYS A 499 17.74 24.42 13.96
CA LYS A 499 18.51 23.23 14.40
C LYS A 499 19.78 23.66 15.15
N SER A 500 19.70 23.72 16.48
CA SER A 500 20.85 23.95 17.35
C SER A 500 21.51 22.61 17.69
N ARG A 501 22.85 22.57 17.73
CA ARG A 501 23.62 21.34 18.04
C ARG A 501 23.46 20.85 19.48
N GLN A 502 22.99 21.69 20.40
CA GLN A 502 22.97 21.36 21.84
C GLN A 502 21.62 20.83 22.33
N VAL A 503 20.50 21.29 21.75
CA VAL A 503 19.14 20.86 22.11
C VAL A 503 18.26 20.86 20.87
N SER A 504 17.68 19.70 20.56
CA SER A 504 16.77 19.48 19.43
C SER A 504 15.39 19.06 19.90
N VAL A 505 14.36 19.40 19.12
CA VAL A 505 13.00 18.90 19.30
C VAL A 505 12.62 18.06 18.08
N ASN A 506 11.93 16.95 18.31
CA ASN A 506 11.37 16.10 17.28
C ASN A 506 9.89 15.89 17.59
N VAL A 507 9.04 16.04 16.59
CA VAL A 507 7.58 15.86 16.71
C VAL A 507 7.19 14.70 15.80
N PRO A 508 7.29 13.44 16.28
CA PRO A 508 6.86 12.30 15.51
C PRO A 508 5.33 12.28 15.37
N ASN A 509 4.86 11.95 14.17
CA ASN A 509 3.46 11.79 13.82
C ASN A 509 3.26 10.36 13.30
N VAL A 510 3.34 9.39 14.23
CA VAL A 510 3.15 7.97 13.92
C VAL A 510 1.69 7.74 13.62
N TYR A 511 1.36 7.41 12.36
CA TYR A 511 -0.02 7.30 11.91
C TYR A 511 -0.64 5.94 12.18
N PHE A 512 0.17 4.89 12.05
CA PHE A 512 -0.26 3.51 12.16
C PHE A 512 0.59 2.73 13.15
N GLU A 513 -0.04 1.76 13.80
CA GLU A 513 0.62 0.82 14.68
C GLU A 513 0.06 -0.58 14.50
N TRP A 514 0.81 -1.58 14.98
CA TRP A 514 0.49 -2.98 14.80
C TRP A 514 -0.17 -3.58 16.04
N VAL A 515 -1.33 -4.21 15.83
CA VAL A 515 -2.00 -5.07 16.81
C VAL A 515 -1.67 -6.52 16.48
N PRO A 516 -0.99 -7.26 17.37
CA PRO A 516 -0.62 -8.65 17.11
C PRO A 516 -1.85 -9.57 17.16
N PRO A 517 -1.82 -10.72 16.44
CA PRO A 517 -2.92 -11.67 16.41
C PRO A 517 -3.26 -12.25 17.79
N THR A 518 -2.31 -12.24 18.74
CA THR A 518 -2.55 -12.68 20.12
C THR A 518 -3.55 -11.83 20.89
N LEU A 519 -3.85 -10.62 20.41
CA LEU A 519 -4.85 -9.72 21.00
C LEU A 519 -6.18 -9.75 20.23
N ILE A 520 -6.30 -10.44 19.09
CA ILE A 520 -7.48 -10.39 18.22
C ILE A 520 -8.27 -11.70 18.33
N ASP A 521 -9.56 -11.61 18.63
CA ASP A 521 -10.43 -12.79 18.76
C ASP A 521 -11.03 -13.23 17.42
N ALA A 522 -11.31 -12.28 16.53
CA ALA A 522 -11.89 -12.57 15.23
C ALA A 522 -11.48 -11.57 14.15
N TYR A 523 -11.32 -12.09 12.94
CA TYR A 523 -11.17 -11.30 11.73
C TYR A 523 -12.40 -11.54 10.86
N ILE A 524 -13.10 -10.47 10.51
CA ILE A 524 -14.30 -10.51 9.70
C ILE A 524 -13.97 -9.91 8.34
N CYS A 525 -13.95 -10.78 7.32
CA CYS A 525 -13.72 -10.40 5.93
C CYS A 525 -15.01 -10.53 5.09
N GLU A 526 -14.96 -10.06 3.85
CA GLU A 526 -16.09 -10.08 2.92
C GLU A 526 -16.59 -11.50 2.61
N ASP A 527 -15.73 -12.51 2.76
CA ASP A 527 -16.02 -13.93 2.54
C ASP A 527 -16.08 -14.76 3.83
N GLY A 528 -16.20 -14.10 4.99
CA GLY A 528 -16.50 -14.73 6.26
C GLY A 528 -15.43 -14.49 7.33
N VAL A 529 -15.50 -15.28 8.40
CA VAL A 529 -14.54 -15.23 9.50
C VAL A 529 -13.21 -15.86 9.08
N LYS A 530 -12.09 -15.22 9.40
CA LYS A 530 -10.73 -15.65 9.03
C LYS A 530 -9.87 -16.00 10.23
N LEU A 531 -8.91 -16.89 9.96
CA LEU A 531 -7.82 -17.23 10.86
C LEU A 531 -6.50 -16.64 10.35
N PRO A 532 -5.49 -16.47 11.21
CA PRO A 532 -4.13 -16.11 10.81
C PRO A 532 -3.56 -16.93 9.64
N SER A 533 -3.89 -18.22 9.56
CA SER A 533 -3.48 -19.10 8.46
C SER A 533 -4.04 -18.68 7.10
N ASP A 534 -5.20 -18.05 7.06
CA ASP A 534 -5.82 -17.58 5.82
C ASP A 534 -5.08 -16.36 5.26
N PHE A 535 -4.58 -15.48 6.14
CA PHE A 535 -3.73 -14.36 5.74
C PHE A 535 -2.37 -14.83 5.22
N ARG A 536 -1.77 -15.88 5.82
CA ARG A 536 -0.56 -16.51 5.27
C ARG A 536 -0.80 -17.03 3.85
N LYS A 537 -1.88 -17.78 3.64
CA LYS A 537 -2.26 -18.29 2.31
C LYS A 537 -2.51 -17.16 1.32
N ARG A 538 -3.20 -16.09 1.75
CA ARG A 538 -3.48 -14.94 0.91
C ARG A 538 -2.21 -14.19 0.52
N SER A 539 -1.31 -13.96 1.48
CA SER A 539 -0.04 -13.29 1.26
C SER A 539 0.88 -14.10 0.32
N GLN A 540 0.93 -15.42 0.49
CA GLN A 540 1.63 -16.33 -0.42
C GLN A 540 1.02 -16.29 -1.82
N TRP A 541 -0.31 -16.35 -1.95
CA TRP A 541 -0.97 -16.22 -3.24
C TRP A 541 -0.63 -14.89 -3.93
N ILE A 542 -0.63 -13.78 -3.19
CA ILE A 542 -0.23 -12.46 -3.74
C ILE A 542 1.20 -12.52 -4.28
N LYS A 543 2.14 -13.12 -3.55
CA LYS A 543 3.52 -13.30 -3.97
C LYS A 543 3.60 -14.12 -5.26
N GLU A 544 2.97 -15.29 -5.29
CA GLU A 544 2.95 -16.19 -6.47
C GLU A 544 2.33 -15.52 -7.69
N GLN A 545 1.25 -14.75 -7.52
CA GLN A 545 0.63 -14.01 -8.62
C GLN A 545 1.51 -12.85 -9.09
N CYS A 546 2.26 -12.19 -8.21
CA CYS A 546 3.24 -11.19 -8.64
C CYS A 546 4.38 -11.81 -9.42
N GLU A 547 4.91 -12.96 -8.99
CA GLU A 547 5.91 -13.70 -9.77
C GLU A 547 5.34 -14.11 -11.14
N ARG A 548 4.13 -14.66 -11.17
CA ARG A 548 3.45 -15.07 -12.41
C ARG A 548 3.19 -13.90 -13.37
N TYR A 549 2.58 -12.82 -12.89
CA TYR A 549 2.13 -11.73 -13.75
C TYR A 549 3.14 -10.62 -13.92
N PHE A 550 4.14 -10.48 -13.06
CA PHE A 550 5.09 -9.38 -13.13
C PHE A 550 6.54 -9.82 -13.29
N ASP A 551 6.90 -11.07 -13.02
CA ASP A 551 8.26 -11.55 -13.28
C ASP A 551 8.38 -12.25 -14.64
N HIS A 552 9.65 -12.45 -15.01
CA HIS A 552 10.17 -13.01 -16.26
C HIS A 552 9.50 -12.48 -17.54
N ASP A 553 10.23 -11.60 -18.23
CA ASP A 553 9.99 -11.13 -19.62
C ASP A 553 8.91 -10.06 -19.84
N LEU A 554 8.75 -9.12 -18.89
CA LEU A 554 7.98 -7.87 -19.07
C LEU A 554 8.86 -6.64 -19.29
#